data_AF-K9X6Q3-F1
#
_entry.id   AF-K9X6Q3-F1
#
_cell.length_a   1.000
_cell.length_b   1.000
_cell.length_c   1.000
_cell.angle_alpha   90.00
_cell.angle_beta   90.00
_cell.angle_gamma   90.00
#
_symmetry.space_group_name_H-M   'P 1'
#
loop_
_entity.id
_entity.type
_entity.pdbx_description
1 polymer ?
#
loop_
_entity_poly.entity_id
_entity_poly.type
_entity_poly.pdbx_seq_one_letter_code
_entity_poly.pdbx_strand_id
1 'polypeptide(L)'
;MNRTTSNSQNSALYEFKEAHPEEIQTITEALVKITSLPAEAIKSHLDAMLEKLVKTTESPFYETASDEEWFQALHEWSYRHKQNIPPLSDYAVSRAGIYEDEEI
;
A
#
# COMPACT_ATOMS: atom_id res chain seq x y z
N MET A 1 -9.99 -3.18 23.59
CA MET A 1 -10.85 -4.16 22.87
C MET A 1 -10.02 -4.77 21.72
N ASN A 2 -8.92 -5.49 22.00
CA ASN A 2 -7.84 -5.70 21.01
C ASN A 2 -7.44 -7.17 20.76
N ARG A 3 -8.16 -8.16 21.33
CA ARG A 3 -7.79 -9.59 21.23
C ARG A 3 -8.34 -10.31 19.99
N THR A 4 -9.41 -9.81 19.37
CA THR A 4 -10.11 -10.50 18.28
C THR A 4 -9.44 -10.29 16.92
N THR A 5 -8.95 -9.09 16.63
CA THR A 5 -8.26 -8.77 15.36
C THR A 5 -6.92 -9.48 15.22
N SER A 6 -6.13 -9.56 16.30
CA SER A 6 -4.83 -10.27 16.26
C SER A 6 -4.97 -11.77 16.01
N ASN A 7 -6.08 -12.38 16.43
CA ASN A 7 -6.29 -13.82 16.25
C ASN A 7 -6.77 -14.16 14.82
N SER A 8 -7.60 -13.29 14.23
CA SER A 8 -8.09 -13.42 12.86
C SER A 8 -7.00 -13.20 11.80
N GLN A 9 -6.04 -12.33 12.08
CA GLN A 9 -4.92 -12.05 11.17
C GLN A 9 -3.90 -13.20 11.15
N ASN A 10 -3.67 -13.83 12.30
CA ASN A 10 -2.83 -15.02 12.40
C ASN A 10 -3.47 -16.23 11.70
N SER A 11 -4.81 -16.34 11.69
CA SER A 11 -5.49 -17.40 10.94
C SER A 11 -5.40 -17.17 9.42
N ALA A 12 -5.59 -15.94 8.95
CA ALA A 12 -5.47 -15.59 7.53
C ALA A 12 -4.05 -15.83 6.99
N LEU A 13 -3.01 -15.57 7.78
CA LEU A 13 -1.63 -15.86 7.40
C LEU A 13 -1.34 -17.37 7.34
N TYR A 14 -1.92 -18.14 8.25
CA TYR A 14 -1.83 -19.60 8.22
C TYR A 14 -2.54 -20.16 6.99
N GLU A 15 -3.76 -19.70 6.70
CA GLU A 15 -4.53 -20.08 5.51
C GLU A 15 -3.80 -19.73 4.21
N PHE A 16 -3.19 -18.54 4.11
CA PHE A 16 -2.40 -18.13 2.94
C PHE A 16 -1.17 -19.04 2.72
N LYS A 17 -0.47 -19.40 3.79
CA LYS A 17 0.69 -20.30 3.72
C LYS A 17 0.31 -21.72 3.32
N GLU A 18 -0.83 -22.21 3.81
CA GLU A 18 -1.37 -23.52 3.45
C GLU A 18 -1.92 -23.55 2.01
N ALA A 19 -2.43 -22.43 1.50
CA ALA A 19 -2.93 -22.31 0.13
C ALA A 19 -1.82 -22.27 -0.92
N HIS A 20 -0.63 -21.76 -0.56
CA HIS A 20 0.48 -21.52 -1.50
C HIS A 20 1.84 -22.11 -1.04
N PRO A 21 1.91 -23.39 -0.66
CA PRO A 21 3.13 -23.96 -0.09
C PRO A 21 4.26 -24.10 -1.14
N GLU A 22 3.93 -24.47 -2.37
CA GLU A 22 4.89 -24.70 -3.45
C GLU A 22 5.49 -23.38 -3.96
N GLU A 23 4.67 -22.33 -4.08
CA GLU A 23 5.14 -21.01 -4.51
C GLU A 23 6.08 -20.39 -3.45
N ILE A 24 5.71 -20.49 -2.17
CA ILE A 24 6.54 -20.00 -1.07
C ILE A 24 7.90 -20.71 -1.05
N GLN A 25 7.92 -22.03 -1.27
CA GLN A 25 9.17 -22.78 -1.38
C GLN A 25 10.01 -22.33 -2.57
N THR A 26 9.38 -22.18 -3.75
CA THR A 26 10.06 -21.74 -4.97
C THR A 26 10.70 -20.36 -4.80
N ILE A 27 9.98 -19.42 -4.18
CA ILE A 27 10.48 -18.08 -3.87
C ILE A 27 11.65 -18.15 -2.90
N THR A 28 11.55 -18.99 -1.85
CA THR A 28 12.62 -19.17 -0.88
C THR A 28 13.90 -19.68 -1.55
N GLU A 29 13.79 -20.69 -2.41
CA GLU A 29 14.93 -21.24 -3.16
C GLU A 29 15.56 -20.23 -4.13
N ALA A 30 14.73 -19.44 -4.81
CA ALA A 30 15.21 -18.37 -5.68
C ALA A 30 15.95 -17.29 -4.88
N LEU A 31 15.40 -16.88 -3.73
CA LEU A 31 16.02 -15.89 -2.85
C LEU A 31 17.34 -16.41 -2.25
N VAL A 32 17.43 -17.68 -1.87
CA VAL A 32 18.69 -18.30 -1.43
C VAL A 32 19.76 -18.19 -2.53
N LYS A 33 19.39 -18.54 -3.77
CA LYS A 33 20.31 -18.48 -4.92
C LYS A 33 20.78 -17.05 -5.23
N ILE A 34 19.89 -16.07 -5.15
CA ILE A 34 20.19 -14.66 -5.49
C ILE A 34 21.00 -13.98 -4.38
N THR A 35 20.61 -14.19 -3.13
CA THR A 35 21.18 -13.45 -1.99
C THR A 35 22.40 -14.13 -1.36
N SER A 36 22.66 -15.40 -1.70
CA SER A 36 23.69 -16.23 -1.05
C SER A 36 23.54 -16.33 0.49
N LEU A 37 22.36 -15.99 1.01
CA LEU A 37 22.03 -16.07 2.43
C LEU A 37 21.50 -17.47 2.80
N PRO A 38 21.67 -17.90 4.05
CA PRO A 38 21.10 -19.15 4.52
C PRO A 38 19.56 -19.08 4.49
N ALA A 39 18.94 -20.20 4.13
CA ALA A 39 17.48 -20.33 4.01
C ALA A 39 16.74 -19.88 5.29
N GLU A 40 17.35 -20.07 6.46
CA GLU A 40 16.76 -19.69 7.76
C GLU A 40 16.59 -18.17 7.91
N ALA A 41 17.58 -17.39 7.44
CA ALA A 41 17.51 -15.92 7.48
C ALA A 41 16.46 -15.39 6.48
N ILE A 42 16.32 -16.07 5.35
CA ILE A 42 15.36 -15.71 4.30
C ILE A 42 13.94 -16.06 4.74
N LYS A 43 13.71 -17.21 5.36
CA LYS A 43 12.39 -17.61 5.88
C LYS A 43 11.84 -16.58 6.86
N SER A 44 12.66 -16.11 7.80
CA SER A 44 12.23 -15.06 8.75
C SER A 44 11.86 -13.76 8.05
N HIS A 45 12.61 -13.36 7.02
CA HIS A 45 12.32 -12.15 6.26
C HIS A 45 11.06 -12.31 5.40
N LEU A 46 10.92 -13.45 4.74
CA LEU A 46 9.77 -13.81 3.91
C LEU A 46 8.50 -13.88 4.76
N ASP A 47 8.57 -14.47 5.95
CA ASP A 47 7.46 -14.51 6.91
C ASP A 47 7.00 -13.10 7.30
N ALA A 48 7.93 -12.18 7.57
CA ALA A 48 7.60 -10.79 7.86
C ALA A 48 7.01 -10.05 6.65
N MET A 49 7.40 -10.41 5.42
CA MET A 49 6.80 -9.87 4.19
C MET A 49 5.39 -10.40 3.97
N LEU A 50 5.18 -11.72 4.14
CA LEU A 50 3.87 -12.36 4.06
C LEU A 50 2.91 -11.79 5.10
N GLU A 51 3.39 -11.57 6.32
CA GLU A 51 2.62 -10.92 7.38
C GLU A 51 2.15 -9.51 6.97
N LYS A 52 3.02 -8.73 6.32
CA LYS A 52 2.64 -7.41 5.80
C LYS A 52 1.62 -7.51 4.68
N LEU A 53 1.79 -8.44 3.75
CA LEU A 53 0.87 -8.63 2.62
C LEU A 53 -0.53 -9.04 3.09
N VAL A 54 -0.60 -9.97 4.05
CA VAL A 54 -1.88 -10.38 4.66
C VAL A 54 -2.48 -9.23 5.48
N LYS A 55 -1.67 -8.43 6.17
CA LYS A 55 -2.16 -7.23 6.88
C LYS A 55 -2.69 -6.15 5.95
N THR A 56 -2.11 -6.00 4.77
CA THR A 56 -2.56 -5.00 3.77
C THR A 56 -3.88 -5.35 3.09
N THR A 57 -4.52 -6.48 3.41
CA THR A 57 -5.88 -6.77 2.94
C THR A 57 -6.95 -5.96 3.67
N GLU A 58 -6.59 -5.07 4.60
CA GLU A 58 -7.52 -4.02 5.04
C GLU A 58 -7.94 -3.20 3.82
N SER A 59 -9.26 -3.12 3.57
CA SER A 59 -9.79 -2.40 2.42
C SER A 59 -9.22 -0.98 2.38
N PRO A 60 -8.73 -0.52 1.22
CA PRO A 60 -8.17 0.81 1.07
C PRO A 60 -9.11 1.88 1.63
N PHE A 61 -8.54 2.95 2.18
CA PHE A 61 -9.30 4.07 2.75
C PHE A 61 -10.42 4.55 1.81
N TYR A 62 -10.16 4.59 0.50
CA TYR A 62 -11.15 5.06 -0.46
C TYR A 62 -12.37 4.15 -0.65
N GLU A 63 -12.29 2.89 -0.24
CA GLU A 63 -13.39 1.92 -0.32
C GLU A 63 -14.24 1.89 0.95
N THR A 64 -13.67 2.27 2.09
CA THR A 64 -14.32 2.13 3.40
C THR A 64 -14.62 3.45 4.11
N ALA A 65 -13.98 4.54 3.71
CA ALA A 65 -14.17 5.84 4.34
C ALA A 65 -15.56 6.41 4.02
N SER A 66 -16.21 6.91 5.06
CA SER A 66 -17.40 7.74 4.98
C SER A 66 -17.10 9.13 4.44
N ASP A 67 -18.13 9.82 3.96
CA ASP A 67 -18.01 11.19 3.45
C ASP A 67 -17.34 12.16 4.45
N GLU A 68 -17.61 11.98 5.74
CA GLU A 68 -17.02 12.80 6.81
C GLU A 68 -15.52 12.50 7.00
N GLU A 69 -15.13 11.23 6.95
CA GLU A 69 -13.72 10.83 7.03
C GLU A 69 -12.94 11.33 5.82
N TRP A 70 -13.56 11.31 4.64
CA TRP A 70 -13.02 11.92 3.44
C TRP A 70 -12.82 13.42 3.59
N PHE A 71 -13.83 14.13 4.08
CA PHE A 71 -13.74 15.57 4.29
C PHE A 71 -12.61 15.92 5.27
N GLN A 72 -12.51 15.18 6.38
CA GLN A 72 -11.49 15.39 7.38
C GLN A 72 -10.08 15.08 6.85
N ALA A 73 -9.90 13.96 6.13
CA ALA A 73 -8.62 13.60 5.54
C ALA A 73 -8.16 14.62 4.49
N LEU A 74 -9.08 15.10 3.65
CA LEU A 74 -8.80 16.15 2.68
C LEU A 74 -8.42 17.47 3.38
N HIS A 75 -9.14 17.84 4.43
CA HIS A 75 -8.85 19.03 5.21
C HIS A 75 -7.46 18.94 5.86
N GLU A 76 -7.13 17.83 6.52
CA GLU A 76 -5.81 17.62 7.12
C GLU A 76 -4.70 17.67 6.06
N TRP A 77 -4.90 16.99 4.92
CA TRP A 77 -3.98 17.04 3.80
C TRP A 77 -3.75 18.49 3.35
N SER A 78 -4.82 19.25 3.11
CA SER A 78 -4.73 20.65 2.67
C SER A 78 -3.99 21.54 3.67
N TYR A 79 -4.23 21.34 4.97
CA TYR A 79 -3.61 22.12 6.05
C TYR A 79 -2.12 21.82 6.19
N ARG A 80 -1.70 20.58 5.91
CA ARG A 80 -0.29 20.16 5.99
C ARG A 80 0.54 20.62 4.79
N HIS A 81 -0.09 21.03 3.69
CA HIS A 81 0.59 21.60 2.54
C HIS A 81 0.77 23.10 2.73
N LYS A 82 1.98 23.60 2.42
CA LYS A 82 2.32 25.01 2.62
C LYS A 82 1.37 25.90 1.80
N GLN A 83 0.78 26.89 2.45
CA GLN A 83 -0.03 27.92 1.79
C GLN A 83 0.80 28.91 0.96
N ASN A 84 2.14 28.89 1.08
CA ASN A 84 3.06 29.74 0.33
C ASN A 84 3.39 29.16 -1.06
N ILE A 85 2.38 28.67 -1.76
CA ILE A 85 2.51 28.24 -3.16
C ILE A 85 2.25 29.48 -4.02
N PRO A 86 3.15 29.85 -4.95
CA PRO A 86 2.89 30.95 -5.86
C PRO A 86 1.59 30.67 -6.63
N PRO A 87 0.73 31.68 -6.86
CA PRO A 87 -0.50 31.47 -7.60
C PRO A 87 -0.16 30.88 -8.98
N LEU A 88 -1.04 29.99 -9.45
CA LEU A 88 -0.94 29.49 -10.81
C LEU A 88 -1.04 30.68 -11.78
N SER A 89 -0.20 30.68 -12.82
CA SER A 89 -0.29 31.68 -13.89
C SER A 89 -1.65 31.61 -14.59
N ASP A 90 -2.08 32.72 -15.19
CA ASP A 90 -3.33 32.77 -15.96
C ASP A 90 -3.37 31.69 -17.06
N TYR A 91 -2.22 31.38 -17.67
CA TYR A 91 -2.09 30.31 -18.64
C TYR A 91 -2.36 28.93 -18.02
N ALA A 92 -1.80 28.64 -16.84
CA ALA A 92 -1.95 27.36 -16.15
C ALA A 92 -3.39 27.07 -15.68
N VAL A 93 -4.22 28.11 -15.51
CA VAL A 93 -5.65 27.98 -15.19
C VAL A 93 -6.53 28.14 -16.44
N SER A 94 -5.95 28.53 -17.57
CA SER A 94 -6.68 28.67 -18.83
C SER A 94 -7.06 27.31 -19.40
N ARG A 95 -8.16 27.27 -20.18
CA ARG A 95 -8.55 26.07 -20.93
C ARG A 95 -7.42 25.56 -21.81
N ALA A 96 -6.68 26.46 -22.47
CA ALA A 96 -5.55 26.13 -23.35
C ALA A 96 -4.31 25.60 -22.59
N GLY A 97 -4.22 25.81 -21.28
CA GLY A 97 -3.18 25.22 -20.43
C GLY A 97 -3.57 23.89 -19.80
N ILE A 98 -4.87 23.63 -19.62
CA ILE A 98 -5.42 22.37 -19.07
C ILE A 98 -5.57 21.33 -20.18
N TYR A 99 -6.07 21.78 -21.32
CA TYR A 99 -6.11 21.01 -22.55
C TYR A 99 -4.96 21.56 -23.38
N GLU A 100 -3.87 20.80 -23.51
CA GLU A 100 -2.91 21.06 -24.58
C GLU A 100 -3.73 20.97 -25.87
N ASP A 101 -4.14 22.13 -26.39
CA ASP A 101 -4.68 22.23 -27.73
C ASP A 101 -3.49 21.92 -28.64
N GLU A 102 -3.25 20.63 -28.93
CA GLU A 102 -2.46 20.20 -30.06
C GLU A 102 -3.12 20.84 -31.28
N GLU A 103 -2.56 21.96 -31.75
CA GLU A 103 -2.88 22.52 -33.06
C GLU A 103 -2.57 21.43 -34.11
N ILE A 104 -3.60 20.70 -34.54
CA ILE A 104 -3.59 19.81 -35.71
C ILE A 104 -3.92 20.64 -36.95
#